data_AF-A0A356BZS1-F1
#
_entry.id   AF-A0A356BZS1-F1
#
_cell.length_a   1.000
_cell.length_b   1.000
_cell.length_c   1.000
_cell.angle_alpha   90.00
_cell.angle_beta   90.00
_cell.angle_gamma   90.00
#
_symmetry.space_group_name_H-M   'P 1'
#
loop_
_entity.id
_entity.type
_entity.pdbx_description
1 polymer ?
#
loop_
_entity_poly.entity_id
_entity_poly.type
_entity_poly.pdbx_seq_one_letter_code
_entity_poly.pdbx_strand_id
1 'polypeptide(L)'
;LFRRTVGYVKAVENVSFQVRKGETLGVVGESGCGKTTMGLSIMHLIQPTKGQIHLNVNGEWLEVNARTIGNLRDKMQIVFQDP
;
A
#
# COMPACT_ATOMS: atom_id res chain seq x y z
N LEU A 1 18.89 12.81 28.43
CA LEU A 1 18.60 11.53 27.76
C LEU A 1 18.41 11.80 26.26
N PHE A 2 19.42 11.56 25.42
CA PHE A 2 19.26 11.63 23.96
C PHE A 2 19.22 10.21 23.40
N ARG A 3 18.14 9.86 22.70
CA ARG A 3 17.97 8.55 22.05
C ARG A 3 18.67 8.61 20.69
N ARG A 4 19.75 7.86 20.53
CA ARG A 4 20.48 7.73 19.25
C ARG A 4 19.76 6.73 18.35
N THR A 5 19.41 7.14 17.13
CA THR A 5 18.88 6.22 16.12
C THR A 5 19.99 5.25 15.70
N VAL A 6 19.77 3.95 15.91
CA VAL A 6 20.72 2.87 15.59
C VAL A 6 20.47 2.21 14.24
N GLY A 7 19.35 2.51 13.58
CA GLY A 7 19.04 2.03 12.23
C GLY A 7 17.59 2.30 11.83
N TYR A 8 17.29 2.12 10.54
CA TYR A 8 15.94 2.16 9.98
C TYR A 8 15.51 0.75 9.58
N VAL A 9 14.31 0.34 9.98
CA VAL A 9 13.70 -0.91 9.50
C VAL A 9 12.92 -0.59 8.24
N LYS A 10 13.27 -1.22 7.12
CA LYS A 10 12.51 -1.12 5.87
C LYS A 10 11.46 -2.22 5.86
N ALA A 11 10.19 -1.84 6.00
CA ALA A 11 9.09 -2.81 5.97
C ALA A 11 8.91 -3.44 4.58
N VAL A 12 9.10 -2.66 3.52
CA VAL A 12 9.04 -3.10 2.12
C VAL A 12 10.06 -2.27 1.32
N GLU A 13 10.80 -2.90 0.41
CA GLU A 13 11.81 -2.21 -0.41
C GLU A 13 11.67 -2.60 -1.89
N ASN A 14 11.62 -1.58 -2.77
CA ASN A 14 11.66 -1.72 -4.24
C ASN A 14 10.67 -2.75 -4.83
N VAL A 15 9.45 -2.78 -4.31
CA VAL A 15 8.38 -3.62 -4.86
C VAL A 15 7.64 -2.87 -5.97
N SER A 16 7.41 -3.55 -7.09
CA SER A 16 6.64 -3.03 -8.22
C SER A 16 5.86 -4.15 -8.87
N PHE A 17 4.57 -3.94 -9.06
CA PHE A 17 3.68 -4.87 -9.74
C PHE A 17 2.49 -4.11 -10.33
N GLN A 18 1.80 -4.74 -11.27
CA GLN A 18 0.53 -4.28 -11.81
C GLN A 18 -0.48 -5.42 -11.65
N VAL A 19 -1.69 -5.08 -11.22
CA VAL A 19 -2.81 -6.03 -11.16
C VAL A 19 -3.88 -5.51 -12.11
N ARG A 20 -4.25 -6.32 -13.11
CA ARG A 20 -5.27 -5.94 -14.10
C ARG A 20 -6.65 -6.26 -13.55
N LYS A 21 -7.67 -5.65 -14.17
CA LYS A 21 -9.07 -5.95 -13.86
C LYS A 21 -9.35 -7.44 -14.05
N GLY A 22 -9.87 -8.10 -13.02
CA GLY A 22 -10.17 -9.53 -13.02
C GLY A 22 -9.00 -10.42 -12.56
N GLU A 23 -7.83 -9.86 -12.28
CA GLU A 23 -6.70 -10.60 -11.71
C GLU A 23 -6.72 -10.54 -10.18
N THR A 24 -6.20 -11.60 -9.56
CA THR A 24 -5.99 -11.68 -8.12
C THR A 24 -4.49 -11.81 -7.86
N LEU A 25 -3.93 -10.89 -7.05
CA LEU A 25 -2.55 -10.97 -6.58
C LEU A 25 -2.49 -11.59 -5.19
N GLY A 26 -1.86 -12.75 -5.08
CA GLY A 26 -1.51 -13.36 -3.79
C GLY A 26 -0.13 -12.90 -3.32
N VAL A 27 -0.03 -12.48 -2.05
CA VAL A 27 1.23 -12.06 -1.42
C VAL A 27 1.52 -12.98 -0.24
N VAL A 28 2.61 -13.72 -0.31
CA VAL A 28 3.02 -14.72 0.70
C VAL A 28 4.41 -14.40 1.26
N GLY A 29 4.69 -14.87 2.47
CA GLY A 29 5.97 -14.65 3.15
C GLY A 29 5.85 -14.83 4.66
N GLU A 30 6.99 -14.87 5.36
CA GLU A 30 7.07 -15.08 6.81
C GLU A 30 6.40 -13.97 7.64
N SER A 31 6.09 -14.24 8.90
CA SER A 31 5.57 -13.21 9.81
C SER A 31 6.58 -12.04 9.92
N GLY A 32 6.09 -10.81 9.87
CA GLY A 32 6.93 -9.61 9.94
C GLY A 32 7.64 -9.20 8.64
N CYS A 33 7.49 -9.94 7.54
CA CYS A 33 8.16 -9.60 6.26
C CYS A 33 7.55 -8.41 5.49
N GLY A 34 6.60 -7.67 6.09
CA GLY A 34 6.05 -6.43 5.50
C GLY A 34 4.75 -6.55 4.69
N LYS A 35 4.14 -7.74 4.58
CA LYS A 35 2.87 -7.94 3.82
C LYS A 35 1.75 -6.99 4.24
N THR A 36 1.50 -6.89 5.55
CA THR A 36 0.46 -6.01 6.11
C THR A 36 0.77 -4.54 5.80
N THR A 37 2.04 -4.12 5.96
CA THR A 37 2.46 -2.76 5.60
C THR A 37 2.24 -2.48 4.13
N MET A 38 2.58 -3.43 3.23
CA MET A 38 2.33 -3.29 1.80
C MET A 38 0.84 -3.12 1.47
N GLY A 39 -0.02 -4.00 2.01
CA GLY A 39 -1.46 -3.94 1.80
C GLY A 39 -2.07 -2.62 2.29
N LEU A 40 -1.71 -2.19 3.49
CA LEU A 40 -2.16 -0.92 4.06
C LEU A 40 -1.65 0.29 3.26
N SER A 41 -0.43 0.22 2.72
CA SER A 41 0.11 1.28 1.86
C SER A 41 -0.62 1.38 0.53
N ILE A 42 -0.96 0.25 -0.12
CA ILE A 42 -1.78 0.24 -1.33
C ILE A 42 -3.12 0.95 -1.08
N MET A 43 -3.74 0.68 0.07
CA MET A 43 -4.99 1.31 0.50
C MET A 43 -4.85 2.77 0.97
N HIS A 44 -3.63 3.33 0.91
CA HIS A 44 -3.29 4.65 1.43
C HIS A 44 -3.68 4.87 2.91
N LEU A 45 -3.75 3.79 3.70
CA LEU A 45 -3.94 3.83 5.16
C LEU A 45 -2.62 4.11 5.88
N ILE A 46 -1.50 3.79 5.22
CA ILE A 46 -0.15 4.18 5.61
C ILE A 46 0.52 4.83 4.40
N GLN A 47 1.00 6.06 4.54
CA GLN A 47 1.69 6.74 3.46
C GLN A 47 3.01 6.01 3.13
N PRO A 48 3.24 5.59 1.87
CA PRO A 48 4.52 5.00 1.49
C PRO A 48 5.65 6.03 1.61
N THR A 49 6.83 5.60 2.08
CA THR A 49 7.98 6.49 2.20
C THR A 49 8.46 7.03 0.84
N LYS A 50 8.36 6.21 -0.21
CA LYS A 50 8.68 6.52 -1.61
C LYS A 50 7.83 5.66 -2.54
N GLY A 51 7.79 6.02 -3.82
CA GLY A 51 7.02 5.33 -4.85
C GLY A 51 5.64 5.92 -5.06
N GLN A 52 4.88 5.32 -5.98
CA GLN A 52 3.57 5.80 -6.39
C GLN A 52 2.61 4.62 -6.51
N ILE A 53 1.35 4.88 -6.22
CA ILE A 53 0.25 3.93 -6.38
C ILE A 53 -0.72 4.56 -7.36
N HIS A 54 -1.14 3.82 -8.37
CA HIS A 54 -2.13 4.29 -9.36
C HIS A 54 -3.32 3.34 -9.39
N LEU A 55 -4.52 3.90 -9.41
CA LEU A 55 -5.77 3.16 -9.55
C LEU A 55 -6.41 3.54 -10.89
N ASN A 56 -6.81 2.54 -11.68
CA ASN A 56 -7.60 2.78 -12.88
C ASN A 56 -9.07 2.89 -12.51
N VAL A 57 -9.69 4.04 -12.79
CA VAL A 57 -11.11 4.29 -12.58
C VAL A 57 -11.72 4.65 -13.92
N ASN A 58 -12.64 3.81 -14.41
CA ASN A 58 -13.34 4.03 -15.69
C ASN A 58 -12.40 4.28 -16.89
N GLY A 59 -11.22 3.66 -16.92
CA GLY A 59 -10.23 3.82 -18.00
C GLY A 59 -9.17 4.87 -17.72
N GLU A 60 -9.34 5.73 -16.71
CA GLU A 60 -8.36 6.76 -16.33
C GLU A 60 -7.45 6.28 -15.19
N TRP A 61 -6.15 6.50 -15.32
CA TRP A 61 -5.17 6.21 -14.26
C TRP A 61 -5.01 7.42 -13.34
N LEU A 62 -5.41 7.25 -12.08
CA LEU A 62 -5.32 8.28 -11.05
C LEU A 62 -4.26 7.88 -10.02
N GLU A 63 -3.36 8.80 -9.69
CA GLU A 63 -2.43 8.62 -8.58
C GLU A 63 -3.20 8.64 -7.25
N VAL A 64 -2.91 7.68 -6.37
CA VAL A 64 -3.46 7.59 -5.02
C VAL A 64 -2.57 8.38 -4.06
N ASN A 65 -3.02 9.57 -3.68
CA ASN A 65 -2.32 10.46 -2.76
C ASN A 65 -3.29 11.24 -1.86
N ALA A 66 -2.76 12.07 -0.97
CA ALA A 66 -3.56 12.84 0.00
C ALA A 66 -4.66 13.73 -0.63
N ARG A 67 -4.50 14.14 -1.89
CA ARG A 67 -5.48 15.00 -2.59
C ARG A 67 -6.58 14.18 -3.25
N THR A 68 -6.26 12.99 -3.74
CA THR A 68 -7.18 12.17 -4.53
C THR A 68 -7.90 11.10 -3.70
N ILE A 69 -7.31 10.68 -2.57
CA ILE A 69 -7.81 9.55 -1.77
C ILE A 69 -9.26 9.71 -1.32
N GLY A 70 -9.72 10.95 -1.05
CA GLY A 70 -11.11 11.21 -0.69
C GLY A 70 -12.11 10.72 -1.74
N ASN A 71 -11.81 10.91 -3.02
CA ASN A 71 -12.65 10.51 -4.15
C ASN A 71 -12.44 9.06 -4.59
N LEU A 72 -11.36 8.42 -4.14
CA LEU A 72 -11.02 7.04 -4.51
C LEU A 72 -11.47 6.02 -3.45
N ARG A 73 -11.83 6.49 -2.25
CA ARG A 73 -12.06 5.63 -1.09
C ARG A 73 -13.25 4.69 -1.24
N ASP A 74 -14.28 5.08 -1.99
CA ASP A 74 -15.42 4.22 -2.28
C ASP A 74 -15.07 3.09 -3.26
N LYS A 75 -14.00 3.26 -4.06
CA LYS A 75 -13.50 2.24 -5.02
C LYS A 75 -12.53 1.25 -4.41
N MET A 76 -12.12 1.45 -3.16
CA MET A 76 -11.10 0.65 -2.49
C MET A 76 -11.68 0.07 -1.21
N GLN A 77 -11.80 -1.25 -1.14
CA GLN A 77 -12.35 -1.95 0.02
C GLN A 77 -11.29 -2.85 0.65
N ILE A 78 -11.30 -2.93 1.98
CA ILE A 78 -10.41 -3.79 2.76
C ILE A 78 -11.22 -4.61 3.75
N VAL A 79 -10.85 -5.88 3.90
CA VAL A 79 -11.32 -6.77 4.95
C VAL A 79 -10.13 -7.09 5.84
N PHE A 80 -10.28 -6.90 7.14
CA PHE A 80 -9.23 -7.19 8.12
C PHE A 80 -9.34 -8.64 8.60
N GLN A 81 -8.21 -9.23 8.99
CA GLN A 81 -8.17 -10.62 9.47
C GLN A 81 -8.95 -10.81 10.77
N ASP A 82 -8.85 -9.84 11.68
CA ASP A 82 -9.67 -9.75 12.88
C ASP A 82 -10.53 -8.46 12.80
N PRO A 83 -11.84 -8.54 13.06
CA PRO A 83 -12.74 -7.38 13.09
C PRO A 83 -12.53 -6.46 14.30
#